data_AF-A0A5N0EKL4-F1
#
_entry.id   AF-A0A5N0EKL4-F1
#
_cell.length_a   1.000
_cell.length_b   1.000
_cell.length_c   1.000
_cell.angle_alpha   90.00
_cell.angle_beta   90.00
_cell.angle_gamma   90.00
#
_symmetry.space_group_name_H-M   'P 1'
#
loop_
_entity.id
_entity.type
_entity.pdbx_description
1 polymer ?
#
loop_
_entity_poly.entity_id
_entity_poly.type
_entity_poly.pdbx_seq_one_letter_code
_entity_poly.pdbx_strand_id
1 'polypeptide(L)'
;MGLLTALIVLCCLILFWQLAAEGTFPIQVILWVAIGVLGVVALLFGLLGLFRYHSFFYSLIGLVVIGVFGALVWQNIPETTGWKVSRNILQNQAADCVNPGHRTRLGIYTITYITRRDGGCLFYTEGGESNSSRGFAYFPDAAPPYIGTPTSGIGYSTFHGNWYRFTEES
;
A
#
# COMPACT_ATOMS: atom_id res chain seq x y z
N MET A 1 19.22 -0.40 -23.08
CA MET A 1 18.47 0.77 -22.55
C MET A 1 16.97 0.50 -22.51
N GLY A 2 16.29 0.23 -23.64
CA GLY A 2 14.83 0.01 -23.65
C GLY A 2 14.31 -1.13 -22.75
N LEU A 3 15.03 -2.25 -22.68
CA LEU A 3 14.67 -3.36 -21.78
C LEU A 3 14.80 -2.97 -20.30
N LEU A 4 15.82 -2.17 -19.96
CA LEU A 4 16.09 -1.73 -18.59
C LEU A 4 15.06 -0.69 -18.13
N THR A 5 14.68 0.25 -18.99
CA THR A 5 13.59 1.19 -18.71
C THR A 5 12.24 0.48 -18.62
N ALA A 6 11.97 -0.52 -19.47
CA ALA A 6 10.76 -1.31 -19.38
C ALA A 6 10.69 -2.10 -18.06
N LEU A 7 11.80 -2.69 -17.61
CA LEU A 7 11.89 -3.36 -16.32
C LEU A 7 11.69 -2.40 -15.14
N ILE A 8 12.29 -1.20 -15.18
CA ILE A 8 12.08 -0.17 -14.16
C ILE A 8 10.60 0.22 -14.08
N VAL A 9 9.97 0.52 -15.21
CA VAL A 9 8.55 0.89 -15.26
C VAL A 9 7.66 -0.23 -14.74
N LEU A 10 7.93 -1.48 -15.14
CA LEU A 10 7.19 -2.65 -14.69
C LEU A 10 7.34 -2.86 -13.18
N CYS A 11 8.56 -2.74 -12.64
CA CYS A 11 8.81 -2.80 -11.20
C CYS A 11 8.10 -1.67 -10.44
N CYS A 12 8.13 -0.44 -10.95
CA CYS A 12 7.42 0.69 -10.36
C CYS A 12 5.89 0.46 -10.34
N LEU A 13 5.32 -0.07 -11.42
CA LEU A 13 3.88 -0.38 -11.50
C LEU A 13 3.48 -1.50 -10.53
N ILE A 14 4.29 -2.56 -10.45
CA ILE A 14 4.06 -3.66 -9.49
C ILE A 14 4.15 -3.12 -8.06
N LEU A 15 5.13 -2.27 -7.76
CA LEU A 15 5.25 -1.61 -6.47
C LEU A 15 4.09 -0.70 -6.14
N PHE A 16 3.64 0.11 -7.11
CA PHE A 16 2.47 0.97 -6.96
C PHE A 16 1.27 0.13 -6.53
N TRP A 17 1.06 -1.00 -7.19
CA TRP A 17 -0.03 -1.92 -6.87
C TRP A 17 0.11 -2.55 -5.49
N GLN A 18 1.31 -2.98 -5.11
CA GLN A 18 1.58 -3.57 -3.79
C GLN A 18 1.42 -2.55 -2.66
N LEU A 19 1.88 -1.32 -2.85
CA LEU A 19 1.69 -0.22 -1.90
C LEU A 19 0.21 0.14 -1.76
N ALA A 20 -0.53 0.20 -2.87
CA ALA A 20 -1.97 0.45 -2.85
C ALA A 20 -2.72 -0.67 -2.11
N ALA A 21 -2.40 -1.94 -2.38
CA ALA A 21 -3.10 -3.11 -1.85
C ALA A 21 -2.71 -3.51 -0.42
N GLU A 22 -1.85 -2.74 0.25
CA GLU A 22 -1.25 -3.13 1.53
C GLU A 22 -0.61 -4.52 1.46
N GLY A 23 0.22 -4.72 0.44
CA GLY A 23 0.99 -5.94 0.24
C GLY A 23 1.85 -6.28 1.45
N THR A 24 2.26 -7.55 1.53
CA THR A 24 3.03 -8.07 2.67
C THR A 24 4.38 -7.35 2.81
N PHE A 25 4.76 -7.07 4.06
CA PHE A 25 6.03 -6.42 4.43
C PHE A 25 7.27 -6.97 3.68
N PRO A 26 7.50 -8.30 3.55
CA PRO A 26 8.68 -8.81 2.84
C PRO A 26 8.69 -8.46 1.34
N ILE A 27 7.54 -8.43 0.67
CA ILE A 27 7.46 -8.10 -0.76
C ILE A 27 7.77 -6.63 -0.99
N GLN A 28 7.31 -5.74 -0.10
CA GLN A 28 7.61 -4.30 -0.17
C GLN A 28 9.12 -4.05 -0.04
N VAL A 29 9.80 -4.68 0.93
CA VAL A 29 11.24 -4.52 1.15
C VAL A 29 12.04 -4.97 -0.07
N ILE A 30 11.74 -6.16 -0.62
CA ILE A 30 12.42 -6.70 -1.81
C ILE A 30 12.32 -5.74 -2.99
N LEU A 31 11.12 -5.19 -3.21
CA LEU A 31 10.89 -4.31 -4.34
C LEU A 31 11.56 -2.94 -4.19
N TRP A 32 11.63 -2.37 -2.97
CA TRP A 32 12.42 -1.16 -2.70
C TRP A 32 13.91 -1.37 -2.98
N VAL A 33 14.46 -2.50 -2.54
CA VAL A 33 15.85 -2.89 -2.82
C VAL A 33 16.08 -3.04 -4.32
N ALA A 34 15.16 -3.71 -5.03
CA ALA A 34 15.25 -3.88 -6.48
C ALA A 34 15.25 -2.54 -7.23
N ILE A 35 14.37 -1.60 -6.87
CA ILE A 35 14.40 -0.23 -7.42
C ILE A 35 15.71 0.48 -7.09
N GLY A 36 16.20 0.36 -5.86
CA GLY A 36 17.46 0.98 -5.44
C GLY A 36 18.63 0.50 -6.31
N VAL A 37 18.77 -0.82 -6.50
CA VAL A 37 19.81 -1.42 -7.33
C VAL A 37 19.66 -0.98 -8.79
N LEU A 38 18.46 -1.04 -9.36
CA LEU A 38 18.20 -0.60 -10.74
C LEU A 38 18.49 0.89 -10.92
N GLY A 39 18.18 1.72 -9.91
CA GLY A 39 18.47 3.15 -9.90
C GLY A 39 19.98 3.42 -9.89
N VAL A 40 20.76 2.72 -9.05
CA VAL A 40 22.22 2.84 -9.02
C VAL A 40 22.83 2.43 -10.35
N VAL A 41 22.37 1.31 -10.93
CA VAL A 41 22.82 0.85 -12.25
C VAL A 41 22.50 1.89 -13.34
N ALA A 42 21.29 2.45 -13.34
CA ALA A 42 20.90 3.50 -14.28
C ALA A 42 21.73 4.79 -14.12
N LEU A 43 22.10 5.14 -12.89
CA LEU A 43 22.95 6.29 -12.58
C LEU A 43 24.38 6.08 -13.08
N LEU A 44 24.95 4.90 -12.87
CA LEU A 44 26.28 4.53 -13.38
C LEU A 44 26.32 4.54 -14.91
N PHE A 45 25.31 3.97 -15.59
CA PHE A 45 25.19 4.04 -17.04
C PHE A 45 24.96 5.46 -17.55
N GLY A 46 24.21 6.29 -16.80
CA GLY A 46 24.03 7.70 -17.09
C GLY A 46 25.33 8.48 -17.03
N LEU A 47 26.11 8.31 -15.95
CA LEU A 47 27.44 8.94 -15.78
C LEU A 47 28.43 8.51 -16.87
N LEU A 48 28.47 7.21 -17.21
CA LEU A 48 29.30 6.68 -18.29
C LEU A 48 28.86 7.20 -19.67
N GLY A 49 27.55 7.30 -19.91
CA GLY A 49 27.00 7.87 -21.13
C GLY A 49 27.27 9.37 -21.28
N LEU A 50 27.25 10.10 -20.16
CA LEU A 50 27.57 11.52 -20.07
C LEU A 50 29.02 11.79 -20.45
N PHE A 51 29.95 10.94 -20.00
CA PHE A 51 31.37 11.07 -20.28
C PHE A 51 31.77 10.67 -21.71
N ARG A 52 31.01 9.78 -22.37
CA ARG A 52 31.48 9.09 -23.58
C ARG A 52 30.69 9.38 -24.86
N TYR A 53 29.38 9.63 -24.79
CA TYR A 53 28.52 9.49 -25.98
C TYR A 53 27.55 10.65 -26.27
N HIS A 54 27.46 11.67 -25.41
CA HIS A 54 26.53 12.81 -25.57
C HIS A 54 25.05 12.42 -25.82
N SER A 55 24.70 11.15 -25.62
CA SER A 55 23.38 10.57 -25.87
C SER A 55 22.61 10.52 -24.56
N PHE A 56 22.21 11.71 -24.13
CA PHE A 56 21.67 12.05 -22.80
C PHE A 56 20.23 11.57 -22.58
N PHE A 57 19.40 11.55 -23.63
CA PHE A 57 17.95 11.46 -23.48
C PHE A 57 17.45 10.13 -22.91
N TYR A 58 18.03 8.99 -23.29
CA TYR A 58 17.51 7.68 -22.90
C TYR A 58 17.85 7.27 -21.46
N SER A 59 19.01 7.70 -20.94
CA SER A 59 19.39 7.39 -19.55
C SER A 59 18.66 8.29 -18.55
N LEU A 60 18.29 9.51 -18.96
CA LEU A 60 17.55 10.44 -18.11
C LEU A 60 16.13 9.95 -17.81
N ILE A 61 15.46 9.32 -18.79
CA ILE A 61 14.08 8.84 -18.64
C ILE A 61 13.96 7.87 -17.46
N GLY A 62 14.91 6.95 -17.29
CA GLY A 62 14.88 6.00 -16.18
C GLY A 62 14.98 6.69 -14.80
N LEU A 63 15.88 7.66 -14.66
CA LEU A 63 16.05 8.43 -13.43
C LEU A 63 14.82 9.32 -13.15
N VAL A 64 14.27 9.94 -14.17
CA VAL A 64 13.05 10.76 -14.06
C VAL A 64 11.87 9.90 -13.60
N VAL A 65 11.67 8.72 -14.17
CA VAL A 65 10.59 7.80 -13.75
C VAL A 65 10.76 7.39 -12.29
N ILE A 66 11.96 7.05 -11.85
CA ILE A 66 12.24 6.70 -10.45
C ILE A 66 11.96 7.90 -9.54
N GLY A 67 12.39 9.11 -9.94
CA GLY A 67 12.16 10.33 -9.18
C GLY A 67 10.67 10.68 -9.05
N VAL A 68 9.91 10.60 -10.15
CA VAL A 68 8.45 10.81 -10.17
C VAL A 68 7.77 9.76 -9.29
N PHE A 69 8.14 8.49 -9.42
CA PHE A 69 7.58 7.42 -8.60
C PHE A 69 7.85 7.64 -7.11
N GLY A 70 9.09 7.99 -6.75
CA GLY A 70 9.46 8.34 -5.38
C GLY A 70 8.63 9.50 -4.82
N ALA A 71 8.39 10.54 -5.63
CA ALA A 71 7.54 11.66 -5.24
C ALA A 71 6.07 11.25 -5.02
N LEU A 72 5.53 10.37 -5.88
CA LEU A 72 4.17 9.83 -5.70
C LEU A 72 4.03 9.03 -4.40
N VAL A 73 5.04 8.22 -4.09
CA VAL A 73 5.06 7.42 -2.86
C VAL A 73 5.21 8.31 -1.63
N TRP A 74 6.06 9.34 -1.68
CA TRP A 74 6.21 10.30 -0.59
C TRP A 74 4.90 11.01 -0.23
N GLN A 75 4.06 11.26 -1.23
CA GLN A 75 2.74 11.88 -1.07
C GLN A 75 1.64 10.86 -0.67
N ASN A 76 1.99 9.60 -0.39
CA ASN A 76 1.05 8.51 -0.10
C ASN A 76 -0.06 8.37 -1.16
N ILE A 77 0.23 8.74 -2.42
CA ILE A 77 -0.73 8.65 -3.53
C ILE A 77 -1.16 7.20 -3.82
N PRO A 78 -0.26 6.18 -3.78
CA PRO A 78 -0.67 4.80 -4.02
C PRO A 78 -1.73 4.33 -3.02
N GLU A 79 -1.52 4.59 -1.73
CA GLU A 79 -2.41 4.19 -0.65
C GLU A 79 -3.76 4.92 -0.75
N THR A 80 -3.75 6.24 -0.94
CA THR A 80 -4.99 7.03 -1.05
C THR A 80 -5.79 6.69 -2.31
N THR A 81 -5.12 6.40 -3.42
CA THR A 81 -5.77 5.97 -4.67
C THR A 81 -6.40 4.59 -4.46
N GLY A 82 -5.64 3.68 -3.85
CA GLY A 82 -6.13 2.35 -3.55
C GLY A 82 -7.37 2.35 -2.66
N TRP A 83 -7.32 3.16 -1.59
CA TRP A 83 -8.45 3.41 -0.71
C TRP A 83 -9.66 3.97 -1.45
N LYS A 84 -9.49 5.01 -2.28
CA LYS A 84 -10.60 5.63 -3.01
C LYS A 84 -11.33 4.61 -3.91
N VAL A 85 -10.58 3.71 -4.53
CA VAL A 85 -11.14 2.68 -5.41
C VAL A 85 -11.91 1.62 -4.61
N SER A 86 -11.39 1.19 -3.46
CA SER A 86 -12.04 0.15 -2.64
C SER A 86 -13.14 0.67 -1.71
N ARG A 87 -13.13 1.96 -1.35
CA ARG A 87 -14.00 2.55 -0.32
C ARG A 87 -15.48 2.24 -0.56
N ASN A 88 -15.97 2.43 -1.77
CA ASN A 88 -17.39 2.19 -2.07
C ASN A 88 -17.78 0.71 -1.90
N ILE A 89 -16.90 -0.21 -2.33
CA ILE A 89 -17.13 -1.66 -2.20
C ILE A 89 -17.11 -2.04 -0.71
N LEU A 90 -16.13 -1.55 0.04
CA LEU A 90 -16.02 -1.79 1.48
C LEU A 90 -17.21 -1.21 2.25
N GLN A 91 -17.68 -0.01 1.89
CA GLN A 91 -18.82 0.63 2.53
C GLN A 91 -20.12 -0.13 2.27
N ASN A 92 -20.32 -0.64 1.06
CA ASN A 92 -21.46 -1.50 0.75
C ASN A 92 -21.44 -2.78 1.59
N GLN A 93 -20.27 -3.42 1.73
CA GLN A 93 -20.13 -4.61 2.58
C GLN A 93 -20.25 -4.30 4.07
N ALA A 94 -19.85 -3.11 4.51
CA ALA A 94 -19.92 -2.69 5.90
C ALA A 94 -21.37 -2.51 6.39
N ALA A 95 -22.31 -2.20 5.47
CA ALA A 95 -23.73 -2.10 5.78
C ALA A 95 -24.30 -3.43 6.28
N ASP A 96 -23.97 -4.51 5.58
CA ASP A 96 -24.44 -5.86 5.93
C ASP A 96 -23.57 -6.49 7.03
N CYS A 97 -22.27 -6.15 7.07
CA CYS A 97 -21.27 -6.67 7.99
C CYS A 97 -21.31 -8.22 8.12
N VAL A 98 -21.54 -8.89 7.00
CA VAL A 98 -21.60 -10.35 6.93
C VAL A 98 -20.20 -10.89 6.69
N ASN A 99 -19.79 -11.84 7.54
CA ASN A 99 -18.53 -12.53 7.33
C ASN A 99 -18.62 -13.49 6.12
N PRO A 100 -17.78 -13.32 5.09
CA PRO A 100 -17.78 -14.22 3.94
C PRO A 100 -17.25 -15.62 4.27
N GLY A 101 -16.65 -15.86 5.45
CA GLY A 101 -16.19 -17.19 5.90
C GLY A 101 -14.95 -17.72 5.18
N HIS A 102 -14.57 -17.11 4.07
CA HIS A 102 -13.36 -17.36 3.29
C HIS A 102 -12.64 -16.04 2.97
N ARG A 103 -11.35 -16.13 2.67
CA ARG A 103 -10.58 -14.99 2.14
C ARG A 103 -11.23 -14.50 0.86
N THR A 104 -11.58 -13.22 0.84
CA THR A 104 -12.14 -12.57 -0.34
C THR A 104 -11.41 -11.28 -0.67
N ARG A 105 -11.36 -10.96 -1.95
CA ARG A 105 -10.73 -9.73 -2.43
C ARG A 105 -11.81 -8.67 -2.62
N LEU A 106 -11.75 -7.61 -1.81
CA LEU A 106 -12.70 -6.50 -1.83
C LEU A 106 -12.00 -5.25 -2.38
N GLY A 107 -12.27 -4.97 -3.66
CA GLY A 107 -11.53 -3.97 -4.42
C GLY A 107 -10.08 -4.42 -4.60
N ILE A 108 -9.14 -3.64 -4.06
CA ILE A 108 -7.72 -3.95 -4.13
C ILE A 108 -7.21 -4.71 -2.90
N TYR A 109 -7.94 -4.65 -1.78
CA TYR A 109 -7.54 -5.25 -0.51
C TYR A 109 -8.00 -6.70 -0.40
N THR A 110 -7.15 -7.53 0.19
CA THR A 110 -7.49 -8.91 0.53
C THR A 110 -7.98 -8.94 1.97
N ILE A 111 -9.28 -9.22 2.14
CA ILE A 111 -9.93 -9.30 3.44
C ILE A 111 -9.99 -10.76 3.86
N THR A 112 -9.45 -11.06 5.03
CA THR A 112 -9.39 -12.41 5.57
C THR A 112 -10.68 -12.77 6.30
N TYR A 113 -11.18 -11.83 7.10
CA TYR A 113 -12.35 -12.03 7.95
C TYR A 113 -13.02 -10.68 8.24
N ILE A 114 -14.34 -10.69 8.37
CA ILE A 114 -15.14 -9.52 8.74
C ILE A 114 -15.89 -9.84 10.03
N THR A 115 -15.89 -8.92 10.99
CA THR A 115 -16.62 -9.11 12.25
C THR A 115 -17.17 -7.82 12.79
N ARG A 116 -18.23 -7.94 13.59
CA ARG A 116 -18.82 -6.81 14.30
C ARG A 116 -18.25 -6.77 15.71
N ARG A 117 -17.56 -5.68 16.06
CA ARG A 117 -16.98 -5.46 17.39
C ARG A 117 -17.07 -3.97 17.73
N ASP A 118 -17.26 -3.65 19.01
CA ASP A 118 -17.29 -2.28 19.55
C ASP A 118 -18.34 -1.36 18.89
N GLY A 119 -19.38 -1.92 18.27
CA GLY A 119 -20.41 -1.15 17.54
C GLY A 119 -20.02 -0.80 16.09
N GLY A 120 -18.88 -1.28 15.60
CA GLY A 120 -18.42 -1.10 14.21
C GLY A 120 -18.21 -2.43 13.47
N CYS A 121 -17.98 -2.32 12.16
CA CYS A 121 -17.61 -3.45 11.31
C CYS A 121 -16.12 -3.43 11.02
N LEU A 122 -15.41 -4.47 11.46
CA LEU A 122 -13.96 -4.62 11.32
C LEU A 122 -13.64 -5.56 10.16
N PHE A 123 -12.73 -5.11 9.30
CA PHE A 123 -12.21 -5.81 8.13
C PHE A 123 -10.74 -6.13 8.38
N TYR A 124 -10.43 -7.41 8.61
CA TYR A 124 -9.06 -7.87 8.85
C TYR A 124 -8.32 -8.05 7.52
N THR A 125 -7.15 -7.42 7.37
CA THR A 125 -6.30 -7.54 6.19
C THR A 125 -5.12 -8.48 6.46
N GLU A 126 -4.63 -9.15 5.43
CA GLU A 126 -3.47 -10.06 5.51
C GLU A 126 -2.14 -9.34 5.76
N GLY A 127 -2.10 -8.01 5.59
CA GLY A 127 -0.86 -7.25 5.58
C GLY A 127 -0.11 -7.20 6.93
N GLY A 128 -0.64 -7.72 8.03
CA GLY A 128 -0.03 -7.65 9.37
C GLY A 128 1.36 -8.26 9.51
N GLU A 129 2.14 -7.76 10.46
CA GLU A 129 3.33 -8.45 10.94
C GLU A 129 2.90 -9.76 11.62
N SER A 130 3.78 -10.77 11.71
CA SER A 130 3.39 -12.15 12.09
C SER A 130 2.61 -12.28 13.41
N ASN A 131 2.63 -11.26 14.27
CA ASN A 131 1.98 -11.22 15.58
C ASN A 131 1.02 -10.01 15.77
N SER A 132 0.72 -9.26 14.71
CA SER A 132 -0.21 -8.13 14.79
C SER A 132 -1.24 -8.19 13.67
N SER A 133 -2.51 -8.30 14.05
CA SER A 133 -3.61 -8.22 13.10
C SER A 133 -3.94 -6.75 12.85
N ARG A 134 -3.97 -6.34 11.59
CA ARG A 134 -4.33 -4.97 11.20
C ARG A 134 -5.44 -4.95 10.17
N GLY A 135 -6.12 -3.82 10.07
CA GLY A 135 -7.24 -3.70 9.15
C GLY A 135 -7.96 -2.37 9.19
N PHE A 136 -9.15 -2.36 8.60
CA PHE A 136 -10.04 -1.20 8.54
C PHE A 136 -11.27 -1.44 9.41
N ALA A 137 -11.73 -0.42 10.11
CA ALA A 137 -12.96 -0.45 10.87
C ALA A 137 -13.89 0.67 10.40
N TYR A 138 -15.16 0.33 10.18
CA TYR A 138 -16.21 1.26 9.80
C TYR A 138 -17.19 1.44 10.94
N PHE A 139 -17.38 2.70 11.34
CA PHE A 139 -18.28 3.08 12.42
C PHE A 139 -19.29 4.12 11.91
N PRO A 140 -20.52 3.71 11.53
CA PRO A 140 -21.49 4.63 10.94
C PRO A 140 -22.07 5.63 11.95
N ASP A 141 -22.31 5.19 13.20
CA ASP A 141 -23.14 5.92 14.16
C ASP A 141 -22.32 6.65 15.25
N ALA A 142 -21.22 6.07 15.72
CA ALA A 142 -20.42 6.62 16.82
C ALA A 142 -18.94 6.28 16.67
N ALA A 143 -18.06 7.18 17.10
CA ALA A 143 -16.62 6.93 17.11
C ALA A 143 -16.25 5.69 17.95
N PRO A 144 -15.15 4.98 17.62
CA PRO A 144 -14.69 3.84 18.39
C PRO A 144 -14.36 4.23 19.85
N PRO A 145 -14.49 3.28 20.80
CA PRO A 145 -14.32 3.56 22.22
C PRO A 145 -12.89 3.95 22.62
N TYR A 146 -11.89 3.54 21.85
CA TYR A 146 -10.49 3.83 22.12
C TYR A 146 -9.77 4.30 20.86
N ILE A 147 -9.23 5.52 20.87
CA ILE A 147 -8.44 6.07 19.76
C ILE A 147 -7.02 6.30 20.28
N GLY A 148 -6.03 5.66 19.65
CA GLY A 148 -4.63 5.72 20.05
C GLY A 148 -3.88 4.40 19.93
N THR A 149 -2.58 4.43 20.25
CA THR A 149 -1.73 3.24 20.29
C THR A 149 -2.20 2.27 21.37
N PRO A 150 -2.42 0.98 21.05
CA PRO A 150 -2.91 0.01 22.03
C PRO A 150 -1.88 -0.16 23.16
N THR A 151 -2.34 -0.13 24.42
CA THR A 151 -1.54 -0.57 25.57
C THR A 151 -1.76 -2.07 25.84
N SER A 152 -2.93 -2.59 25.45
CA SER A 152 -3.28 -4.02 25.29
C SER A 152 -4.57 -4.13 24.47
N GLY A 153 -4.66 -5.05 23.50
CA GLY A 153 -5.85 -5.25 22.66
C GLY A 153 -5.85 -4.44 21.35
N ILE A 154 -7.02 -3.91 20.97
CA ILE A 154 -7.21 -3.19 19.69
C ILE A 154 -7.04 -1.68 19.88
N GLY A 155 -6.09 -1.10 19.15
CA GLY A 155 -5.94 0.35 19.00
C GLY A 155 -6.55 0.82 17.70
N TYR A 156 -7.30 1.92 17.72
CA TYR A 156 -7.86 2.55 16.52
C TYR A 156 -7.16 3.87 16.23
N SER A 157 -6.90 4.14 14.94
CA SER A 157 -6.36 5.40 14.44
C SER A 157 -7.29 5.97 13.37
N THR A 158 -7.45 7.29 13.38
CA THR A 158 -8.30 8.00 12.42
C THR A 158 -7.72 7.89 11.03
N PHE A 159 -8.55 7.50 10.06
CA PHE A 159 -8.12 7.40 8.67
C PHE A 159 -8.91 8.35 7.75
N HIS A 160 -10.20 8.08 7.51
CA HIS A 160 -11.02 8.90 6.62
C HIS A 160 -12.50 8.92 7.02
N GLY A 161 -12.93 10.02 7.63
CA GLY A 161 -14.31 10.18 8.09
C GLY A 161 -14.65 9.10 9.12
N ASN A 162 -15.68 8.30 8.80
CA ASN A 162 -16.17 7.19 9.63
C ASN A 162 -15.33 5.90 9.52
N TRP A 163 -14.17 5.98 8.86
CA TRP A 163 -13.22 4.88 8.70
C TRP A 163 -11.98 5.08 9.56
N TYR A 164 -11.61 4.01 10.25
CA TYR A 164 -10.48 3.95 11.16
C TYR A 164 -9.57 2.80 10.74
N ARG A 165 -8.26 2.96 10.92
CA ARG A 165 -7.34 1.82 10.90
C ARG A 165 -7.26 1.23 12.29
N PHE A 166 -7.25 -0.09 12.39
CA PHE A 166 -7.03 -0.75 13.67
C PHE A 166 -5.81 -1.64 13.62
N THR A 167 -5.16 -1.78 14.78
CA THR A 167 -4.06 -2.69 15.04
C THR A 167 -4.37 -3.44 16.33
N GLU A 168 -4.40 -4.76 16.25
CA GLU A 168 -4.61 -5.69 17.35
C GLU A 168 -3.29 -6.42 17.60
N GLU A 169 -2.69 -6.20 18.76
CA GLU A 169 -1.57 -6.99 19.23
C GLU A 169 -2.11 -8.22 19.98
N SER A 170 -1.75 -9.41 19.50
CA SER A 170 -2.15 -10.71 20.09
C SER A 170 -1.10 -11.23 21.07
#